data_AF-A0A7S4L807-F1
#
_entry.id   AF-A0A7S4L807-F1
#
_cell.length_a   1.000
_cell.length_b   1.000
_cell.length_c   1.000
_cell.angle_alpha   90.00
_cell.angle_beta   90.00
_cell.angle_gamma   90.00
#
_symmetry.space_group_name_H-M   'P 1'
#
loop_
_entity.id
_entity.type
_entity.pdbx_description
1 polymer ?
#
loop_
_entity_poly.entity_id
_entity_poly.type
_entity_poly.pdbx_seq_one_letter_code
_entity_poly.pdbx_strand_id
1 'polypeptide(L)'
;FFFAIPELRSDSKDMWGQADGPGVVMNVFRCIYSKSLIWVKVHFSSEVKLPPTDLVLFKKLWKEQSEYPQTLTPVFIRVVWPDNVKMCAGGGLVRSFNLLLGTEFARDMPIDAALAIAYVSAWAGREADLLGVKKMRQRVQAWENRVLFRSQDRCPDFGSYPGTSELPSPSYSDKERLGMHIQYLAHVGDPEIESVIRRWMFFDSGAIRLGCAKAALESGNTSLFLEIVRGEVPGRYRKSMMRCIRSRKKRDLYDRVPRLNDDDFRGIREKIRPVSLPSSAPMRVEHRIRLETQ
;
A
#
# COMPACT_ATOMS: atom_id res chain seq x y z
N PHE A 1 -10.02 29.96 13.62
CA PHE A 1 -9.01 29.91 12.53
C PHE A 1 -9.59 29.52 11.17
N PHE A 2 -10.67 28.72 11.10
CA PHE A 2 -11.31 28.32 9.85
C PHE A 2 -12.66 29.02 9.66
N PHE A 3 -13.07 29.21 8.40
CA PHE A 3 -14.47 29.52 8.11
C PHE A 3 -15.37 28.35 8.52
N ALA A 4 -16.56 28.67 9.03
CA ALA A 4 -17.57 27.66 9.39
C ALA A 4 -18.17 26.97 8.15
N ILE A 5 -18.10 27.63 6.99
CA ILE A 5 -18.53 27.09 5.70
C ILE A 5 -17.28 26.52 5.00
N PRO A 6 -17.11 25.19 4.93
CA PRO A 6 -16.02 24.56 4.19
C PRO A 6 -16.27 24.63 2.67
N GLU A 7 -15.20 24.55 1.89
CA GLU A 7 -15.28 24.47 0.42
C GLU A 7 -15.77 23.10 -0.04
N LEU A 8 -15.36 22.06 0.66
CA LEU A 8 -15.74 20.68 0.40
C LEU A 8 -15.89 19.95 1.73
N ARG A 9 -17.04 19.32 1.93
CA ARG A 9 -17.27 18.39 3.03
C ARG A 9 -17.89 17.12 2.46
N SER A 10 -17.24 16.00 2.72
CA SER A 10 -17.74 14.67 2.36
C SER A 10 -18.02 13.85 3.60
N ASP A 11 -19.20 13.24 3.65
CA ASP A 11 -19.58 12.33 4.71
C ASP A 11 -18.95 10.95 4.51
N SER A 12 -18.47 10.36 5.60
CA SER A 12 -17.78 9.07 5.60
C SER A 12 -18.58 7.96 6.26
N LYS A 13 -19.89 8.15 6.49
CA LYS A 13 -20.71 7.21 7.28
C LYS A 13 -20.76 5.80 6.69
N ASP A 14 -20.71 5.69 5.36
CA ASP A 14 -20.77 4.40 4.66
C ASP A 14 -19.39 3.86 4.25
N MET A 15 -18.32 4.52 4.68
CA MET A 15 -16.95 4.18 4.29
C MET A 15 -16.22 3.50 5.43
N TRP A 16 -15.67 2.32 5.13
CA TRP A 16 -14.92 1.52 6.08
C TRP A 16 -13.59 1.06 5.49
N GLY A 17 -12.61 0.86 6.38
CA GLY A 17 -11.25 0.51 6.00
C GLY A 17 -11.16 -0.89 5.38
N GLN A 18 -10.56 -1.01 4.20
CA GLN A 18 -10.27 -2.29 3.57
C GLN A 18 -8.95 -2.28 2.82
N ALA A 19 -8.35 -3.47 2.66
CA ALA A 19 -7.18 -3.65 1.81
C ALA A 19 -7.40 -3.15 0.37
N ASP A 20 -8.59 -3.35 -0.19
CA ASP A 20 -8.98 -2.81 -1.50
C ASP A 20 -10.00 -1.66 -1.34
N GLY A 21 -9.84 -0.86 -0.27
CA GLY A 21 -10.86 0.06 0.23
C GLY A 21 -11.24 1.20 -0.71
N PRO A 22 -12.30 1.94 -0.35
CA PRO A 22 -13.00 2.87 -1.24
C PRO A 22 -12.21 4.16 -1.55
N GLY A 23 -10.94 4.23 -1.12
CA GLY A 23 -10.02 5.33 -1.40
C GLY A 23 -9.96 6.35 -0.27
N VAL A 24 -9.98 7.63 -0.64
CA VAL A 24 -9.72 8.77 0.24
C VAL A 24 -10.94 9.68 0.30
N VAL A 25 -11.40 9.98 1.51
CA VAL A 25 -12.39 11.04 1.75
C VAL A 25 -11.67 12.35 1.95
N MET A 26 -12.06 13.37 1.20
CA MET A 26 -11.43 14.68 1.26
C MET A 26 -12.38 15.73 1.82
N ASN A 27 -11.87 16.56 2.72
CA ASN A 27 -12.54 17.76 3.17
C ASN A 27 -11.59 18.95 2.97
N VAL A 28 -12.13 20.08 2.52
CA VAL A 28 -11.34 21.28 2.25
C VAL A 28 -11.87 22.45 3.06
N PHE A 29 -11.00 22.99 3.90
CA PHE A 29 -11.29 24.15 4.74
C PHE A 29 -10.43 25.34 4.29
N ARG A 30 -10.95 26.55 4.46
CA ARG A 30 -10.21 27.79 4.20
C ARG A 30 -9.88 28.50 5.51
N CYS A 31 -8.62 28.92 5.66
CA CYS A 31 -8.19 29.74 6.79
C CYS A 31 -8.76 31.17 6.69
N ILE A 32 -9.12 31.76 7.82
CA ILE A 32 -9.77 33.08 7.87
C ILE A 32 -8.81 34.19 7.40
N TYR A 33 -7.56 34.18 7.87
CA TYR A 33 -6.64 35.29 7.70
C TYR A 33 -5.81 35.16 6.42
N SER A 34 -5.07 34.05 6.27
CA SER A 34 -4.16 33.85 5.14
C SER A 34 -4.84 33.37 3.86
N LYS A 35 -6.11 32.96 3.94
CA LYS A 35 -6.84 32.29 2.86
C LYS A 35 -6.17 31.01 2.36
N SER A 36 -5.23 30.42 3.10
CA SER A 36 -4.69 29.10 2.79
C SER A 36 -5.78 28.04 2.85
N LEU A 37 -5.66 27.01 2.01
CA LEU A 37 -6.55 25.85 2.01
C LEU A 37 -5.94 24.72 2.82
N ILE A 38 -6.77 24.07 3.63
CA ILE A 38 -6.40 22.88 4.41
C ILE A 38 -7.21 21.71 3.87
N TRP A 39 -6.51 20.77 3.25
CA TRP A 39 -7.09 19.54 2.71
C TRP A 39 -6.90 18.42 3.71
N VAL A 40 -7.98 18.02 4.35
CA VAL A 40 -8.03 16.88 5.27
C VAL A 40 -8.40 15.64 4.49
N LYS A 41 -7.46 14.69 4.42
CA LYS A 41 -7.59 13.42 3.69
C LYS A 41 -7.70 12.27 4.69
N VAL A 42 -8.84 11.60 4.70
CA VAL A 42 -9.06 10.39 5.49
C VAL A 42 -8.91 9.19 4.57
N HIS A 43 -7.90 8.36 4.79
CA HIS A 43 -7.59 7.24 3.90
C HIS A 43 -8.20 5.94 4.44
N PHE A 44 -9.23 5.43 3.76
CA PHE A 44 -9.84 4.13 4.08
C PHE A 44 -9.17 2.98 3.32
N SER A 45 -8.32 3.28 2.34
CA SER A 45 -7.56 2.30 1.55
C SER A 45 -6.21 1.93 2.18
N SER A 46 -5.82 2.48 3.33
CA SER A 46 -4.52 2.21 3.95
C SER A 46 -4.41 0.86 4.67
N GLU A 47 -5.55 0.17 4.81
CA GLU A 47 -5.64 -1.10 5.52
C GLU A 47 -4.79 -2.19 4.85
N VAL A 48 -4.18 -3.03 5.66
CA VAL A 48 -3.30 -4.10 5.19
C VAL A 48 -3.87 -5.48 5.52
N LYS A 49 -4.83 -5.51 6.45
CA LYS A 49 -5.54 -6.71 6.85
C LYS A 49 -6.48 -7.16 5.74
N LEU A 50 -6.42 -8.45 5.44
CA LEU A 50 -7.32 -9.06 4.47
C LEU A 50 -8.70 -9.32 5.11
N PRO A 51 -9.79 -9.23 4.33
CA PRO A 51 -11.12 -9.53 4.84
C PRO A 51 -11.23 -11.01 5.28
N PRO A 52 -12.21 -11.38 6.12
CA PRO A 52 -12.47 -12.78 6.45
C PRO A 52 -12.86 -13.56 5.18
N THR A 53 -12.44 -14.83 5.08
CA THR A 53 -12.96 -15.72 4.03
C THR A 53 -14.40 -16.14 4.36
N ASP A 54 -14.67 -16.49 5.61
CA ASP A 54 -16.01 -16.83 6.10
C ASP A 54 -16.63 -15.65 6.87
N LEU A 55 -17.44 -14.88 6.16
CA LEU A 55 -18.14 -13.74 6.74
C LEU A 55 -19.24 -14.17 7.73
N VAL A 56 -19.81 -15.36 7.59
CA VAL A 56 -20.91 -15.83 8.45
C VAL A 56 -20.35 -16.15 9.82
N LEU A 57 -19.25 -16.91 9.88
CA LEU A 57 -18.57 -17.22 11.12
C LEU A 57 -18.04 -15.97 11.81
N PHE A 58 -17.39 -15.08 11.07
CA PHE A 58 -16.87 -13.82 11.61
C PHE A 58 -17.99 -12.97 12.23
N LYS A 59 -19.13 -12.81 11.54
CA LYS A 59 -20.28 -12.08 12.07
C LYS A 59 -20.84 -12.72 13.33
N LYS A 60 -20.97 -14.05 13.37
CA LYS A 60 -21.47 -14.75 14.57
C LYS A 60 -20.58 -14.50 15.78
N LEU A 61 -19.26 -14.61 15.62
CA LEU A 61 -18.31 -14.40 16.71
C LEU A 61 -18.36 -12.97 17.26
N TRP A 62 -18.45 -11.97 16.36
CA TRP A 62 -18.39 -10.56 16.75
C TRP A 62 -19.74 -9.95 17.10
N LYS A 63 -20.87 -10.62 16.81
CA LYS A 63 -22.21 -10.10 17.12
C LYS A 63 -22.48 -10.00 18.62
N GLU A 64 -21.91 -10.91 19.41
CA GLU A 64 -22.14 -11.01 20.85
C GLU A 64 -21.08 -10.30 21.69
N GLN A 65 -20.05 -9.73 21.06
CA GLN A 65 -18.99 -8.99 21.74
C GLN A 65 -19.46 -7.58 22.10
N SER A 66 -19.28 -7.20 23.38
CA SER A 66 -19.57 -5.86 23.88
C SER A 66 -18.47 -4.85 23.52
N GLU A 67 -17.24 -5.33 23.30
CA GLU A 67 -16.07 -4.51 23.04
C GLU A 67 -15.55 -4.75 21.61
N TYR A 68 -15.46 -3.67 20.84
CA TYR A 68 -14.86 -3.68 19.52
C TYR A 68 -13.48 -3.03 19.59
N PRO A 69 -12.45 -3.63 18.98
CA PRO A 69 -11.14 -2.99 18.94
C PRO A 69 -11.19 -1.71 18.11
N GLN A 70 -10.38 -0.74 18.52
CA GLN A 70 -10.31 0.56 17.86
C GLN A 70 -9.75 0.41 16.43
N THR A 71 -10.49 0.93 15.45
CA THR A 71 -10.04 1.01 14.06
C THR A 71 -9.02 2.14 13.89
N LEU A 72 -8.08 1.94 12.98
CA LEU A 72 -7.00 2.90 12.73
C LEU A 72 -7.12 3.45 11.32
N THR A 73 -7.86 4.54 11.19
CA THR A 73 -7.93 5.25 9.92
C THR A 73 -6.97 6.45 9.98
N PRO A 74 -5.93 6.49 9.14
CA PRO A 74 -5.01 7.62 9.12
C PRO A 74 -5.69 8.85 8.51
N VAL A 75 -5.37 10.01 9.09
CA VAL A 75 -5.80 11.32 8.61
C VAL A 75 -4.56 12.12 8.27
N PHE A 76 -4.48 12.56 7.02
CA PHE A 76 -3.41 13.43 6.56
C PHE A 76 -3.95 14.81 6.26
N ILE A 77 -3.10 15.81 6.47
CA ILE A 77 -3.44 17.21 6.24
C ILE A 77 -2.45 17.76 5.23
N ARG A 78 -2.95 18.18 4.07
CA ARG A 78 -2.16 18.95 3.10
C ARG A 78 -2.57 20.41 3.21
N VAL A 79 -1.62 21.27 3.58
CA VAL A 79 -1.82 22.71 3.57
C VAL A 79 -1.39 23.23 2.20
N VAL A 80 -2.20 24.09 1.60
CA VAL A 80 -1.93 24.75 0.32
C VAL A 80 -1.98 26.25 0.58
N TRP A 81 -0.88 26.93 0.34
CA TRP A 81 -0.74 28.36 0.54
C TRP A 81 -0.07 29.01 -0.67
N PRO A 82 -0.31 30.31 -0.91
CA PRO A 82 0.39 31.05 -1.96
C PRO A 82 1.82 31.36 -1.53
N ASP A 83 2.71 31.55 -2.51
CA ASP A 83 4.06 32.05 -2.26
C ASP A 83 3.99 33.40 -1.53
N ASN A 84 4.58 33.43 -0.35
CA ASN A 84 4.49 34.59 0.54
C ASN A 84 5.82 34.83 1.25
N VAL A 85 6.12 36.11 1.50
CA VAL A 85 7.32 36.54 2.23
C VAL A 85 6.96 37.07 3.62
N LYS A 86 5.84 37.79 3.73
CA LYS A 86 5.44 38.47 4.97
C LYS A 86 4.42 37.69 5.81
N MET A 87 3.61 36.81 5.21
CA MET A 87 2.55 36.09 5.92
C MET A 87 3.11 34.98 6.83
N CYS A 88 4.31 34.48 6.53
CA CYS A 88 5.10 33.59 7.37
C CYS A 88 6.04 34.34 8.35
N ALA A 89 5.96 35.68 8.42
CA ALA A 89 6.86 36.55 9.20
C ALA A 89 8.36 36.28 8.96
N GLY A 90 8.74 36.07 7.69
CA GLY A 90 10.14 35.78 7.31
C GLY A 90 10.64 34.40 7.75
N GLY A 91 9.75 33.49 8.16
CA GLY A 91 10.04 32.10 8.51
C GLY A 91 10.77 31.86 9.83
N GLY A 92 11.31 32.91 10.46
CA GLY A 92 11.93 32.83 11.79
C GLY A 92 10.93 32.38 12.86
N LEU A 93 9.71 32.91 12.81
CA LEU A 93 8.66 32.56 13.76
C LEU A 93 8.23 31.08 13.64
N VAL A 94 8.04 30.58 12.41
CA VAL A 94 7.70 29.18 12.16
C VAL A 94 8.83 28.25 12.60
N ARG A 95 10.09 28.66 12.41
CA ARG A 95 11.25 27.90 12.91
C ARG A 95 11.26 27.80 14.43
N SER A 96 11.00 28.90 15.14
CA SER A 96 10.89 28.89 16.61
C SER A 96 9.71 28.03 17.07
N PHE A 97 8.57 28.10 16.38
CA PHE A 97 7.40 27.27 16.65
C PHE A 97 7.71 25.77 16.50
N ASN A 98 8.41 25.40 15.42
CA ASN A 98 8.88 24.03 15.18
C ASN A 98 9.84 23.53 16.28
N LEU A 99 10.71 24.40 16.81
CA LEU A 99 11.63 24.03 17.89
C LEU A 99 10.89 23.81 19.21
N LEU A 100 9.89 24.65 19.52
CA LEU A 100 9.15 24.59 20.78
C LEU A 100 8.19 23.39 20.83
N LEU A 101 7.46 23.13 19.75
CA LEU A 101 6.45 22.05 19.70
C LEU A 101 6.97 20.77 19.03
N GLY A 102 8.21 20.80 18.54
CA GLY A 102 8.80 19.70 17.77
C GLY A 102 8.05 19.43 16.45
N THR A 103 7.37 20.43 15.87
CA THR A 103 6.64 20.28 14.61
C THR A 103 7.58 20.46 13.41
N GLU A 104 7.09 20.09 12.21
CA GLU A 104 7.89 20.10 10.98
C GLU A 104 7.23 20.96 9.89
N PHE A 105 6.73 22.13 10.27
CA PHE A 105 6.11 23.03 9.31
C PHE A 105 7.15 23.69 8.39
N ALA A 106 6.74 23.94 7.15
CA ALA A 106 7.58 24.64 6.17
C ALA A 106 7.79 26.11 6.60
N ARG A 107 8.95 26.68 6.29
CA ARG A 107 9.34 28.04 6.75
C ARG A 107 8.45 29.14 6.18
N ASP A 108 7.91 28.91 5.00
CA ASP A 108 7.01 29.78 4.23
C ASP A 108 5.53 29.56 4.55
N MET A 109 5.22 28.60 5.43
CA MET A 109 3.84 28.29 5.78
C MET A 109 3.20 29.47 6.56
N PRO A 110 1.97 29.89 6.22
CA PRO A 110 1.26 30.92 6.96
C PRO A 110 1.07 30.54 8.43
N ILE A 111 1.27 31.53 9.31
CA ILE A 111 1.23 31.33 10.77
C ILE A 111 -0.16 30.87 11.24
N ASP A 112 -1.22 31.39 10.63
CA ASP A 112 -2.59 31.02 11.00
C ASP A 112 -2.89 29.55 10.71
N ALA A 113 -2.40 28.99 9.60
CA ALA A 113 -2.54 27.58 9.27
C ALA A 113 -1.77 26.69 10.26
N ALA A 114 -0.53 27.08 10.60
CA ALA A 114 0.30 26.36 11.56
C ALA A 114 -0.37 26.27 12.93
N LEU A 115 -0.84 27.42 13.41
CA LEU A 115 -1.49 27.54 14.70
C LEU A 115 -2.86 26.85 14.71
N ALA A 116 -3.60 26.91 13.61
CA ALA A 116 -4.89 26.22 13.49
C ALA A 116 -4.74 24.70 13.59
N ILE A 117 -3.75 24.13 12.90
CA ILE A 117 -3.48 22.68 12.97
C ILE A 117 -3.05 22.30 14.38
N ALA A 118 -2.09 23.03 14.96
CA ALA A 118 -1.62 22.78 16.32
C ALA A 118 -2.77 22.87 17.34
N TYR A 119 -3.62 23.89 17.23
CA TYR A 119 -4.78 24.07 18.09
C TYR A 119 -5.78 22.92 17.97
N VAL A 120 -6.12 22.49 16.75
CA VAL A 120 -7.05 21.36 16.54
C VAL A 120 -6.45 20.05 17.05
N SER A 121 -5.14 19.81 16.86
CA SER A 121 -4.48 18.61 17.40
C SER A 121 -4.44 18.61 18.93
N ALA A 122 -4.23 19.76 19.54
CA ALA A 122 -4.25 19.94 20.99
C ALA A 122 -5.65 19.72 21.55
N TRP A 123 -6.66 20.34 20.92
CA TRP A 123 -8.05 20.19 21.31
C TRP A 123 -8.55 18.74 21.21
N ALA A 124 -8.09 18.00 20.20
CA ALA A 124 -8.39 16.58 20.05
C ALA A 124 -7.59 15.66 21.00
N GLY A 125 -6.63 16.19 21.77
CA GLY A 125 -5.73 15.39 22.62
C GLY A 125 -4.77 14.48 21.83
N ARG A 126 -4.46 14.85 20.58
CA ARG A 126 -3.68 14.02 19.62
C ARG A 126 -2.40 14.73 19.16
N GLU A 127 -1.80 15.55 20.02
CA GLU A 127 -0.57 16.30 19.73
C GLU A 127 0.60 15.38 19.36
N ALA A 128 0.72 14.24 20.04
CA ALA A 128 1.76 13.25 19.78
C ALA A 128 1.63 12.59 18.39
N ASP A 129 0.44 12.63 17.78
CA ASP A 129 0.20 12.10 16.43
C ASP A 129 0.35 13.15 15.32
N LEU A 130 0.61 14.42 15.67
CA LEU A 130 0.99 15.45 14.70
C LEU A 130 2.45 15.24 14.29
N LEU A 131 2.64 14.41 13.26
CA LEU A 131 3.94 13.99 12.78
C LEU A 131 4.23 14.56 11.39
N GLY A 132 5.45 15.08 11.20
CA GLY A 132 6.00 15.34 9.88
C GLY A 132 6.80 14.15 9.34
N VAL A 133 7.63 14.40 8.33
CA VAL A 133 8.46 13.37 7.68
C VAL A 133 9.46 12.77 8.67
N LYS A 134 10.22 13.59 9.40
CA LYS A 134 11.31 13.11 10.26
C LYS A 134 10.77 12.28 11.42
N LYS A 135 9.74 12.77 12.10
CA LYS A 135 9.07 12.03 13.16
C LYS A 135 8.35 10.78 12.64
N MET A 136 7.79 10.80 11.42
CA MET A 136 7.25 9.59 10.80
C MET A 136 8.35 8.56 10.52
N ARG A 137 9.53 8.97 10.05
CA ARG A 137 10.68 8.07 9.90
C ARG A 137 11.10 7.44 11.23
N GLN A 138 11.16 8.23 12.31
CA GLN A 138 11.44 7.71 13.65
C GLN A 138 10.38 6.69 14.10
N ARG A 139 9.10 6.96 13.80
CA ARG A 139 8.00 6.03 14.10
C ARG A 139 8.11 4.74 13.29
N VAL A 140 8.47 4.83 12.00
CA VAL A 140 8.77 3.65 11.17
C VAL A 140 9.93 2.86 11.76
N GLN A 141 11.05 3.50 12.07
CA GLN A 141 12.21 2.84 12.71
C GLN A 141 11.85 2.18 14.05
N ALA A 142 11.00 2.80 14.86
CA ALA A 142 10.52 2.19 16.10
C ALA A 142 9.72 0.90 15.84
N TRP A 143 8.89 0.88 14.79
CA TRP A 143 8.18 -0.33 14.37
C TRP A 143 9.10 -1.37 13.72
N GLU A 144 10.08 -0.95 12.92
CA GLU A 144 11.12 -1.83 12.37
C GLU A 144 11.84 -2.57 13.50
N ASN A 145 12.29 -1.84 14.50
CA ASN A 145 12.94 -2.39 15.69
C ASN A 145 12.00 -3.37 16.42
N ARG A 146 10.72 -3.03 16.62
CA ARG A 146 9.76 -3.95 17.24
C ARG A 146 9.62 -5.25 16.45
N VAL A 147 9.50 -5.19 15.12
CA VAL A 147 9.37 -6.39 14.29
C VAL A 147 10.65 -7.25 14.31
N LEU A 148 11.84 -6.61 14.31
CA LEU A 148 13.13 -7.30 14.32
C LEU A 148 13.52 -7.89 15.68
N PHE A 149 13.26 -7.19 16.79
CA PHE A 149 13.63 -7.66 18.13
C PHE A 149 12.57 -8.59 18.72
N ARG A 150 11.28 -8.35 18.48
CA ARG A 150 10.20 -9.20 19.01
C ARG A 150 10.06 -10.53 18.29
N SER A 151 10.71 -10.70 17.13
CA SER A 151 10.86 -12.04 16.54
C SER A 151 11.85 -12.93 17.31
N GLN A 152 12.65 -12.36 18.21
CA GLN A 152 13.56 -13.10 19.10
C GLN A 152 12.89 -13.46 20.43
N ASP A 153 12.07 -12.55 20.97
CA ASP A 153 11.23 -12.82 22.14
C ASP A 153 10.00 -13.63 21.71
N ARG A 154 9.96 -14.93 22.04
CA ARG A 154 8.91 -15.91 21.67
C ARG A 154 7.50 -15.62 22.21
N CYS A 155 7.14 -14.36 22.49
CA CYS A 155 5.80 -13.95 22.85
C CYS A 155 5.03 -13.58 21.57
N PRO A 156 4.10 -14.43 21.10
CA PRO A 156 3.39 -14.14 19.87
C PRO A 156 2.46 -12.94 20.03
N ASP A 157 2.49 -12.05 19.03
CA ASP A 157 1.66 -10.86 18.92
C ASP A 157 0.23 -11.20 18.47
N PHE A 158 -0.40 -12.12 19.19
CA PHE A 158 -1.81 -12.39 19.03
C PHE A 158 -2.55 -11.36 19.89
N GLY A 159 -3.51 -10.65 19.29
CA GLY A 159 -4.45 -9.83 20.06
C GLY A 159 -5.33 -10.72 20.93
N SER A 160 -6.65 -10.65 20.76
CA SER A 160 -7.57 -11.53 21.51
C SER A 160 -7.43 -13.02 21.14
N TYR A 161 -7.04 -13.31 19.89
CA TYR A 161 -6.82 -14.67 19.38
C TYR A 161 -5.84 -14.66 18.18
N PRO A 162 -5.21 -15.80 17.86
CA PRO A 162 -4.41 -15.96 16.64
C PRO A 162 -5.31 -15.87 15.40
N GLY A 163 -5.10 -14.83 14.58
CA GLY A 163 -5.89 -14.61 13.38
C GLY A 163 -5.60 -15.65 12.30
N THR A 164 -6.64 -16.28 11.76
CA THR A 164 -6.56 -17.16 10.59
C THR A 164 -7.11 -16.46 9.35
N SER A 165 -6.94 -17.07 8.17
CA SER A 165 -7.49 -16.50 6.94
C SER A 165 -9.03 -16.49 6.93
N GLU A 166 -9.65 -17.43 7.64
CA GLU A 166 -11.10 -17.53 7.80
C GLU A 166 -11.59 -16.55 8.85
N LEU A 167 -10.90 -16.49 9.99
CA LEU A 167 -11.23 -15.65 11.13
C LEU A 167 -10.04 -14.73 11.46
N PRO A 168 -9.89 -13.59 10.76
CA PRO A 168 -8.81 -12.65 11.03
C PRO A 168 -9.04 -11.95 12.37
N SER A 169 -7.99 -11.84 13.19
CA SER A 169 -8.04 -11.05 14.41
C SER A 169 -8.21 -9.57 14.05
N PRO A 170 -9.18 -8.84 14.60
CA PRO A 170 -9.34 -7.42 14.29
C PRO A 170 -8.28 -6.53 14.93
N SER A 171 -7.60 -6.98 15.99
CA SER A 171 -6.44 -6.28 16.57
C SER A 171 -5.28 -6.23 15.57
N TYR A 172 -4.62 -5.08 15.47
CA TYR A 172 -3.52 -4.87 14.53
C TYR A 172 -2.22 -5.45 15.06
N SER A 173 -1.58 -6.32 14.29
CA SER A 173 -0.24 -6.83 14.60
C SER A 173 0.84 -5.79 14.28
N ASP A 174 2.00 -5.87 14.94
CA ASP A 174 3.20 -5.08 14.65
C ASP A 174 3.59 -5.10 13.16
N LYS A 175 3.44 -6.26 12.50
CA LYS A 175 3.72 -6.40 11.06
C LYS A 175 2.74 -5.60 10.20
N GLU A 176 1.46 -5.58 10.59
CA GLU A 176 0.42 -4.80 9.92
C GLU A 176 0.64 -3.30 10.17
N ARG A 177 0.98 -2.93 11.41
CA ARG A 177 1.34 -1.56 11.78
C ARG A 177 2.53 -1.06 10.97
N LEU A 178 3.59 -1.85 10.83
CA LEU A 178 4.74 -1.48 10.01
C LEU A 178 4.33 -1.25 8.56
N GLY A 179 3.56 -2.18 7.97
CA GLY A 179 3.04 -2.04 6.61
C GLY A 179 2.17 -0.79 6.40
N MET A 180 1.36 -0.40 7.39
CA MET A 180 0.60 0.85 7.36
C MET A 180 1.51 2.08 7.47
N HIS A 181 2.49 2.10 8.38
CA HIS A 181 3.35 3.26 8.57
C HIS A 181 4.31 3.49 7.40
N ILE A 182 4.72 2.45 6.67
CA ILE A 182 5.46 2.60 5.40
C ILE A 182 4.60 3.32 4.36
N GLN A 183 3.29 3.01 4.27
CA GLN A 183 2.36 3.75 3.43
C GLN A 183 2.22 5.21 3.89
N TYR A 184 2.17 5.45 5.20
CA TYR A 184 2.05 6.81 5.72
C TYR A 184 3.28 7.64 5.38
N LEU A 185 4.47 7.05 5.50
CA LEU A 185 5.71 7.72 5.12
C LEU A 185 5.75 8.07 3.62
N ALA A 186 5.27 7.17 2.76
CA ALA A 186 5.11 7.45 1.34
C ALA A 186 4.13 8.61 1.08
N HIS A 187 2.99 8.64 1.79
CA HIS A 187 1.98 9.66 1.61
C HIS A 187 2.42 11.06 2.08
N VAL A 188 3.24 11.14 3.14
CA VAL A 188 3.81 12.43 3.60
C VAL A 188 4.83 12.99 2.59
N GLY A 189 5.36 12.15 1.69
CA GLY A 189 6.26 12.57 0.61
C GLY A 189 7.74 12.46 0.99
N ASP A 190 8.12 11.37 1.64
CA ASP A 190 9.51 11.12 2.01
C ASP A 190 10.43 10.89 0.80
N PRO A 191 11.54 11.62 0.64
CA PRO A 191 12.43 11.44 -0.52
C PRO A 191 13.19 10.10 -0.52
N GLU A 192 13.36 9.46 0.64
CA GLU A 192 14.11 8.20 0.78
C GLU A 192 13.21 6.95 0.81
N ILE A 193 11.92 7.11 0.53
CA ILE A 193 10.93 6.02 0.64
C ILE A 193 11.29 4.79 -0.18
N GLU A 194 11.89 4.96 -1.36
CA GLU A 194 12.30 3.83 -2.21
C GLU A 194 13.32 2.93 -1.51
N SER A 195 14.27 3.52 -0.78
CA SER A 195 15.27 2.76 -0.02
C SER A 195 14.63 1.93 1.10
N VAL A 196 13.60 2.48 1.75
CA VAL A 196 12.83 1.80 2.80
C VAL A 196 12.01 0.66 2.18
N ILE A 197 11.33 0.90 1.06
CA ILE A 197 10.56 -0.13 0.36
C ILE A 197 11.46 -1.29 -0.07
N ARG A 198 12.61 -1.01 -0.69
CA ARG A 198 13.55 -2.05 -1.15
C ARG A 198 14.08 -2.92 -0.01
N ARG A 199 14.23 -2.36 1.20
CA ARG A 199 14.65 -3.11 2.39
C ARG A 199 13.60 -4.13 2.83
N TRP A 200 12.32 -3.79 2.70
CA TRP A 200 11.20 -4.58 3.26
C TRP A 200 10.39 -5.38 2.24
N MET A 201 10.59 -5.15 0.94
CA MET A 201 9.76 -5.76 -0.12
C MET A 201 9.83 -7.29 -0.20
N PHE A 202 10.90 -7.92 0.30
CA PHE A 202 11.06 -9.38 0.33
C PHE A 202 10.98 -9.99 1.74
N PHE A 203 10.47 -9.23 2.71
CA PHE A 203 10.29 -9.74 4.07
C PHE A 203 9.18 -10.79 4.13
N ASP A 204 9.24 -11.73 5.08
CA ASP A 204 8.37 -12.93 5.16
C ASP A 204 6.89 -12.64 5.54
N SER A 205 6.43 -11.39 5.51
CA SER A 205 5.05 -11.02 5.83
C SER A 205 4.31 -10.45 4.62
N GLY A 206 3.23 -11.12 4.21
CA GLY A 206 2.35 -10.62 3.15
C GLY A 206 1.74 -9.25 3.46
N ALA A 207 1.53 -8.93 4.74
CA ALA A 207 1.06 -7.61 5.15
C ALA A 207 2.11 -6.51 4.87
N ILE A 208 3.36 -6.72 5.29
CA ILE A 208 4.44 -5.76 5.03
C ILE A 208 4.63 -5.56 3.53
N ARG A 209 4.62 -6.64 2.74
CA ARG A 209 4.74 -6.57 1.28
C ARG A 209 3.56 -5.83 0.63
N LEU A 210 2.33 -6.04 1.11
CA LEU A 210 1.16 -5.27 0.65
C LEU A 210 1.28 -3.78 0.99
N GLY A 211 1.77 -3.45 2.19
CA GLY A 211 2.07 -2.07 2.59
C GLY A 211 3.13 -1.43 1.69
N CYS A 212 4.21 -2.16 1.38
CA CYS A 212 5.25 -1.72 0.45
C CYS A 212 4.71 -1.50 -0.97
N ALA A 213 3.84 -2.40 -1.45
CA ALA A 213 3.21 -2.26 -2.76
C ALA A 213 2.33 -0.98 -2.82
N LYS A 214 1.52 -0.74 -1.79
CA LYS A 214 0.71 0.48 -1.70
C LYS A 214 1.56 1.74 -1.58
N ALA A 215 2.64 1.70 -0.81
CA ALA A 215 3.60 2.79 -0.71
C ALA A 215 4.28 3.10 -2.07
N ALA A 216 4.59 2.08 -2.86
CA ALA A 216 5.11 2.26 -4.22
C ALA A 216 4.09 2.94 -5.16
N LEU A 217 2.79 2.63 -5.01
CA LEU A 217 1.73 3.31 -5.75
C LEU A 217 1.56 4.77 -5.32
N GLU A 218 1.57 5.06 -4.01
CA GLU A 218 1.45 6.42 -3.47
C GLU A 218 2.64 7.31 -3.86
N SER A 219 3.85 6.73 -3.97
CA SER A 219 5.05 7.45 -4.45
C SER A 219 5.11 7.58 -5.98
N GLY A 220 4.17 6.98 -6.72
CA GLY A 220 4.13 7.03 -8.19
C GLY A 220 5.15 6.12 -8.89
N ASN A 221 5.88 5.27 -8.17
CA ASN A 221 6.88 4.37 -8.73
C ASN A 221 6.25 3.03 -9.17
N THR A 222 5.72 3.03 -10.40
CA THR A 222 5.03 1.85 -10.96
C THR A 222 5.95 0.66 -11.24
N SER A 223 7.23 0.89 -11.55
CA SER A 223 8.19 -0.20 -11.79
C SER A 223 8.50 -0.96 -10.50
N LEU A 224 8.70 -0.24 -9.39
CA LEU A 224 8.89 -0.83 -8.07
C LEU A 224 7.66 -1.62 -7.62
N PHE A 225 6.46 -1.10 -7.87
CA PHE A 225 5.22 -1.84 -7.62
C PHE A 225 5.16 -3.17 -8.38
N LEU A 226 5.49 -3.16 -9.67
CA LEU A 226 5.50 -4.37 -10.49
C LEU A 226 6.56 -5.38 -10.01
N GLU A 227 7.72 -4.91 -9.57
CA GLU A 227 8.75 -5.75 -8.97
C GLU A 227 8.22 -6.50 -7.74
N ILE A 228 7.51 -5.80 -6.85
CA ILE A 228 6.89 -6.38 -5.65
C ILE A 228 5.81 -7.42 -6.04
N VAL A 229 4.90 -7.09 -6.97
CA VAL A 229 3.82 -8.00 -7.40
C VAL A 229 4.34 -9.25 -8.11
N ARG A 230 5.46 -9.12 -8.83
CA ARG A 230 6.18 -10.23 -9.46
C ARG A 230 6.99 -11.05 -8.44
N GLY A 231 7.41 -10.43 -7.35
CA GLY A 231 8.02 -11.06 -6.17
C GLY A 231 7.04 -11.91 -5.35
N GLU A 232 5.78 -11.49 -5.31
CA GLU A 232 4.78 -12.06 -4.41
C GLU A 232 4.35 -13.49 -4.75
N VAL A 233 4.25 -14.33 -3.71
CA VAL A 233 3.73 -15.70 -3.78
C VAL A 233 2.25 -15.68 -4.23
N PRO A 234 1.81 -16.63 -5.08
CA PRO A 234 0.40 -16.73 -5.45
C PRO A 234 -0.49 -16.91 -4.20
N GLY A 235 -1.40 -15.96 -3.97
CA GLY A 235 -2.24 -15.96 -2.77
C GLY A 235 -3.20 -14.78 -2.71
N ARG A 236 -3.84 -14.61 -1.55
CA ARG A 236 -4.82 -13.52 -1.32
C ARG A 236 -4.18 -12.14 -1.32
N TYR A 237 -2.99 -11.99 -0.74
CA TYR A 237 -2.23 -10.74 -0.76
C TYR A 237 -1.91 -10.28 -2.18
N ARG A 238 -1.41 -11.18 -3.05
CA ARG A 238 -1.19 -10.88 -4.47
C ARG A 238 -2.46 -10.44 -5.18
N LYS A 239 -3.60 -11.10 -4.90
CA LYS A 239 -4.90 -10.73 -5.47
C LYS A 239 -5.33 -9.32 -5.05
N SER A 240 -5.12 -8.93 -3.80
CA SER A 240 -5.39 -7.58 -3.30
C SER A 240 -4.45 -6.54 -3.92
N MET A 241 -3.14 -6.81 -3.98
CA MET A 241 -2.18 -5.93 -4.66
C MET A 241 -2.60 -5.65 -6.11
N MET A 242 -3.01 -6.68 -6.86
CA MET A 242 -3.47 -6.53 -8.24
C MET A 242 -4.78 -5.74 -8.38
N ARG A 243 -5.60 -5.65 -7.33
CA ARG A 243 -6.83 -4.85 -7.33
C ARG A 243 -6.57 -3.38 -7.00
N CYS A 244 -5.46 -3.07 -6.33
CA CYS A 244 -5.06 -1.69 -6.02
C CYS A 244 -4.73 -0.87 -7.27
N ILE A 245 -4.32 -1.52 -8.38
CA ILE A 245 -3.97 -0.82 -9.63
C ILE A 245 -4.96 -1.17 -10.76
N ARG A 246 -5.37 -0.15 -11.51
CA ARG A 246 -6.10 -0.36 -12.77
C ARG A 246 -5.14 -0.90 -13.83
N SER A 247 -5.35 -2.14 -14.26
CA SER A 247 -4.55 -2.80 -15.30
C SER A 247 -5.41 -3.24 -16.47
N ARG A 248 -4.81 -3.33 -17.66
CA ARG A 248 -5.50 -3.85 -18.87
C ARG A 248 -5.78 -5.35 -18.73
N LYS A 249 -4.76 -6.13 -18.39
CA LYS A 249 -4.89 -7.55 -18.06
C LYS A 249 -4.10 -7.83 -16.79
N LYS A 250 -4.65 -8.67 -15.89
CA LYS A 250 -3.98 -9.03 -14.64
C LYS A 250 -2.62 -9.69 -14.87
N ARG A 251 -2.48 -10.47 -15.95
CA ARG A 251 -1.23 -11.15 -16.34
C ARG A 251 -0.05 -10.20 -16.52
N ASP A 252 -0.31 -8.99 -17.01
CA ASP A 252 0.74 -7.98 -17.25
C ASP A 252 1.41 -7.54 -15.93
N LEU A 253 0.69 -7.68 -14.81
CA LEU A 253 1.19 -7.33 -13.48
C LEU A 253 2.06 -8.41 -12.86
N TYR A 254 1.75 -9.69 -13.12
CA TYR A 254 2.25 -10.80 -12.30
C TYR A 254 3.21 -11.73 -13.06
N ASP A 255 3.15 -11.75 -14.40
CA ASP A 255 4.07 -12.51 -15.22
C ASP A 255 5.41 -11.79 -15.32
N ARG A 256 6.49 -12.49 -14.92
CA ARG A 256 7.87 -12.02 -15.09
C ARG A 256 8.33 -12.19 -16.53
N VAL A 257 7.88 -13.26 -17.17
CA VAL A 257 8.18 -13.62 -18.56
C VAL A 257 6.85 -13.63 -19.31
N PRO A 258 6.77 -13.01 -20.51
CA PRO A 258 5.56 -13.07 -21.33
C PRO A 258 5.15 -14.54 -21.54
N ARG A 259 3.96 -14.90 -21.06
CA ARG A 259 3.37 -16.21 -21.40
C ARG A 259 2.91 -16.16 -22.85
N LEU A 260 3.24 -17.21 -23.61
CA LEU A 260 2.64 -17.41 -24.93
C LEU A 260 1.11 -17.47 -24.76
N ASN A 261 0.40 -16.64 -25.53
CA ASN A 261 -1.05 -16.75 -25.64
C ASN A 261 -1.42 -17.73 -26.76
N ASP A 262 -2.66 -18.21 -26.76
CA ASP A 262 -3.17 -19.04 -27.85
C ASP A 262 -3.10 -18.31 -29.21
N ASP A 263 -3.25 -16.98 -29.23
CA ASP A 263 -3.09 -16.15 -30.43
C ASP A 263 -1.63 -16.11 -30.92
N ASP A 264 -0.67 -16.07 -29.98
CA ASP A 264 0.76 -16.15 -30.28
C ASP A 264 1.13 -17.58 -30.76
N PHE A 265 0.47 -18.60 -30.19
CA PHE A 265 0.60 -20.00 -30.59
C PHE A 265 0.07 -20.27 -32.00
N ARG A 266 -1.01 -19.60 -32.43
CA ARG A 266 -1.53 -19.70 -33.80
C ARG A 266 -0.53 -19.14 -34.81
N GLY A 267 0.05 -17.97 -34.54
CA GLY A 267 1.09 -17.38 -35.39
C GLY A 267 2.40 -18.19 -35.42
N ILE A 268 2.69 -18.97 -34.38
CA ILE A 268 3.82 -19.91 -34.33
C ILE A 268 3.49 -21.20 -35.09
N ARG A 269 2.27 -21.75 -34.98
CA ARG A 269 1.83 -22.91 -35.78
C ARG A 269 1.85 -22.65 -37.29
N GLU A 270 1.55 -21.43 -37.72
CA GLU A 270 1.65 -21.03 -39.13
C GLU A 270 3.11 -20.92 -39.61
N LYS A 271 4.06 -20.67 -38.71
CA LYS A 271 5.49 -20.55 -39.02
C LYS A 271 6.27 -21.86 -38.87
N ILE A 272 5.77 -22.80 -38.07
CA ILE A 272 6.31 -24.15 -37.99
C ILE A 272 5.66 -24.97 -39.11
N ARG A 273 6.23 -24.90 -40.32
CA ARG A 273 6.00 -25.96 -41.30
C ARG A 273 6.55 -27.26 -40.69
N PRO A 274 5.82 -28.38 -40.72
CA PRO A 274 6.44 -29.66 -40.41
C PRO A 274 7.63 -29.80 -41.35
N VAL A 275 8.82 -30.03 -40.80
CA VAL A 275 9.95 -30.51 -41.58
C VAL A 275 9.45 -31.81 -42.20
N SER A 276 9.19 -31.78 -43.50
CA SER A 276 8.89 -32.99 -44.25
C SER A 276 10.07 -33.92 -44.03
N LEU A 277 9.86 -34.97 -43.24
CA LEU A 277 10.77 -36.10 -43.20
C LEU A 277 10.96 -36.54 -44.66
N PRO A 278 12.21 -36.69 -45.15
CA PRO A 278 12.43 -37.15 -46.50
C PRO A 278 11.70 -38.49 -46.66
N SER A 279 10.81 -38.54 -47.66
CA SER A 279 10.16 -39.76 -48.12
C SER A 279 11.24 -40.81 -48.33
N SER A 280 11.26 -41.83 -47.45
CA SER A 280 11.97 -43.06 -47.73
C SER A 280 11.29 -43.70 -48.92
N ALA A 281 11.93 -43.59 -50.09
CA ALA A 281 11.55 -44.37 -51.25
C ALA A 281 11.55 -45.87 -50.87
N PRO A 282 10.52 -46.64 -51.25
CA PRO A 282 10.53 -48.07 -50.97
C PRO A 282 11.61 -48.74 -51.82
N MET A 283 12.67 -49.22 -51.18
CA MET A 283 13.61 -50.15 -51.82
C MET A 283 12.84 -51.40 -52.25
N ARG A 284 12.78 -51.64 -53.56
CA ARG A 284 12.32 -52.89 -54.15
C ARG A 284 13.22 -54.03 -53.67
N VAL A 285 12.66 -54.93 -52.87
CA VAL A 285 13.27 -56.22 -52.54
C VAL A 285 13.00 -57.16 -53.71
N GLU A 286 14.00 -57.35 -54.58
CA GLU A 286 13.96 -58.41 -55.59
C GLU A 286 14.42 -59.73 -54.95
N HIS A 287 13.45 -60.62 -54.74
CA HIS A 287 13.71 -62.03 -54.45
C HIS A 287 14.40 -62.69 -55.65
N ARG A 288 15.64 -63.16 -55.46
CA ARG A 288 16.25 -64.17 -56.34
C ARG A 288 16.57 -65.42 -55.54
N ILE A 289 15.63 -66.36 -55.61
CA ILE A 289 15.78 -67.75 -55.22
C ILE A 289 16.85 -68.37 -56.15
N ARG A 290 17.91 -68.93 -55.57
CA ARG A 290 18.72 -69.97 -56.21
C ARG A 290 18.73 -71.19 -55.32
N LEU A 291 18.04 -72.21 -55.81
CA LEU A 291 18.13 -73.60 -55.40
C LEU A 291 19.49 -74.12 -55.86
N GLU A 292 20.30 -74.65 -54.95
CA GLU A 292 21.34 -75.62 -55.29
C GLU A 292 21.08 -76.89 -54.47
N THR A 293 20.63 -77.91 -55.19
CA THR A 293 20.60 -79.31 -54.79
C THR A 293 21.90 -79.99 -55.20
N GLN A 294 22.31 -80.95 -54.36
CA GLN A 294 23.40 -81.93 -54.47
C GLN A 294 24.72 -81.53 -53.81
#